data_AF-A0A1I8M7B8-F1
#
_entry.id   AF-A0A1I8M7B8-F1
#
_cell.length_a   1.000
_cell.length_b   1.000
_cell.length_c   1.000
_cell.angle_alpha   90.00
_cell.angle_beta   90.00
_cell.angle_gamma   90.00
#
_symmetry.space_group_name_H-M   'P 1'
#
loop_
_entity.id
_entity.type
_entity.pdbx_description
1 polymer ?
#
loop_
_entity_poly.entity_id
_entity_poly.type
_entity_poly.pdbx_seq_one_letter_code
_entity_poly.pdbx_strand_id
1 'polypeptide(L)'
;MEWNSQFVTQWFQGTKKLKAHGIGVHSAEEIEEFGKNDLKVLSEMLDCKPFFFGDEPTTLDVVAFAVLSQLHFLSKDVQYVLRDFMTEKCPNLVGHVSRMKDKCFPDWDEICTKLDLNAHIQKPEPENKEGKEGEMEKSKEQENEVDKNEKELEKEKTNEKEISEENKEKEEESK
;
A
#
# COMPACT_ATOMS: atom_id res chain seq x y z
N MET A 1 -12.07 24.85 -33.30
CA MET A 1 -11.67 23.64 -32.56
C MET A 1 -12.67 23.46 -31.43
N GLU A 2 -13.82 22.86 -31.72
CA GLU A 2 -14.82 22.53 -30.68
C GLU A 2 -14.48 21.15 -30.13
N TRP A 3 -13.74 21.12 -29.04
CA TRP A 3 -13.59 19.89 -28.27
C TRP A 3 -14.90 19.59 -27.56
N ASN A 4 -15.33 18.35 -27.75
CA ASN A 4 -16.67 17.84 -27.57
C ASN A 4 -17.10 17.93 -26.09
N SER A 5 -18.14 18.74 -25.80
CA SER A 5 -18.82 18.88 -24.49
C SER A 5 -19.17 17.52 -23.83
N GLN A 6 -19.33 16.48 -24.65
CA GLN A 6 -19.58 15.09 -24.26
C GLN A 6 -18.44 14.46 -23.42
N PHE A 7 -17.16 14.77 -23.70
CA PHE A 7 -16.04 14.17 -22.94
C PHE A 7 -15.94 14.76 -21.52
N VAL A 8 -16.17 16.05 -21.37
CA VAL A 8 -16.17 16.74 -20.07
C VAL A 8 -17.32 16.23 -19.20
N THR A 9 -18.54 16.13 -19.75
CA THR A 9 -19.69 15.60 -19.02
C THR A 9 -19.54 14.11 -18.66
N GLN A 10 -18.87 13.31 -19.48
CA GLN A 10 -18.58 11.90 -19.16
C GLN A 10 -17.61 11.76 -17.98
N TRP A 11 -16.57 12.61 -17.92
CA TRP A 11 -15.59 12.67 -16.83
C TRP A 11 -16.20 13.13 -15.49
N PHE A 12 -17.02 14.18 -15.51
CA PHE A 12 -17.74 14.65 -14.32
C PHE A 12 -18.79 13.63 -13.82
N GLN A 13 -19.36 12.81 -14.71
CA GLN A 13 -20.25 11.72 -14.31
C GLN A 13 -19.50 10.52 -13.73
N GLY A 14 -18.29 10.22 -14.23
CA GLY A 14 -17.41 9.19 -13.67
C GLY A 14 -17.00 9.51 -12.22
N THR A 15 -16.52 10.73 -11.96
CA THR A 15 -16.13 11.16 -10.61
C THR A 15 -17.28 11.20 -9.61
N LYS A 16 -18.51 11.54 -10.04
CA LYS A 16 -19.71 11.44 -9.19
C LYS A 16 -20.05 10.00 -8.82
N LYS A 17 -19.90 9.05 -9.76
CA LYS A 17 -20.11 7.63 -9.48
C LYS A 17 -19.03 7.09 -8.55
N LEU A 18 -17.76 7.48 -8.72
CA LEU A 18 -16.66 7.06 -7.84
C LEU A 18 -16.87 7.55 -6.38
N LYS A 19 -17.26 8.82 -6.20
CA LYS A 19 -17.61 9.36 -4.88
C LYS A 19 -18.82 8.66 -4.25
N ALA A 20 -19.83 8.31 -5.03
CA ALA A 20 -20.98 7.55 -4.52
C ALA A 20 -20.61 6.13 -4.04
N HIS A 21 -19.50 5.57 -4.51
CA HIS A 21 -18.95 4.28 -4.06
C HIS A 21 -17.87 4.45 -2.96
N GLY A 22 -17.72 5.64 -2.37
CA GLY A 22 -16.77 5.89 -1.29
C GLY A 22 -15.32 6.11 -1.74
N ILE A 23 -15.02 6.00 -3.04
CA ILE A 23 -13.66 6.14 -3.58
C ILE A 23 -13.30 7.63 -3.64
N GLY A 24 -12.24 8.02 -2.92
CA GLY A 24 -11.73 9.40 -2.89
C GLY A 24 -12.65 10.40 -2.19
N VAL A 25 -13.51 9.92 -1.27
CA VAL A 25 -14.43 10.79 -0.51
C VAL A 25 -13.73 11.43 0.70
N HIS A 26 -12.75 10.74 1.28
CA HIS A 26 -11.99 11.20 2.43
C HIS A 26 -10.64 11.78 2.02
N SER A 27 -10.22 12.84 2.71
CA SER A 27 -8.86 13.37 2.57
C SER A 27 -7.84 12.42 3.21
N ALA A 28 -6.57 12.55 2.85
CA ALA A 28 -5.51 11.76 3.50
C ALA A 28 -5.47 12.00 5.01
N GLU A 29 -5.66 13.24 5.45
CA GLU A 29 -5.70 13.62 6.87
C GLU A 29 -6.88 12.97 7.61
N GLU A 30 -8.05 12.91 6.99
CA GLU A 30 -9.24 12.28 7.57
C GLU A 30 -9.06 10.76 7.71
N ILE A 31 -8.45 10.12 6.70
CA ILE A 31 -8.11 8.69 6.75
C ILE A 31 -7.11 8.42 7.89
N GLU A 32 -6.12 9.28 8.07
CA GLU A 32 -5.19 9.16 9.20
C GLU A 32 -5.89 9.34 10.55
N GLU A 33 -6.83 10.27 10.66
CA GLU A 33 -7.61 10.47 11.89
C GLU A 33 -8.46 9.25 12.23
N PHE A 34 -9.11 8.63 11.24
CA PHE A 34 -9.83 7.38 11.43
C PHE A 34 -8.91 6.27 11.92
N GLY A 35 -7.76 6.08 11.28
CA GLY A 35 -6.78 5.08 11.71
C GLY A 35 -6.28 5.32 13.14
N LYS A 36 -6.03 6.58 13.54
CA LYS A 36 -5.63 6.93 14.92
C LYS A 36 -6.74 6.60 15.92
N ASN A 37 -8.01 6.90 15.59
CA ASN A 37 -9.14 6.56 16.44
C ASN A 37 -9.33 5.04 16.58
N ASP A 38 -9.23 4.29 15.49
CA ASP A 38 -9.32 2.83 15.52
C ASP A 38 -8.23 2.21 16.42
N LEU A 39 -6.98 2.68 16.27
CA LEU A 39 -5.88 2.26 17.14
C LEU A 39 -6.14 2.57 18.61
N LYS A 40 -6.71 3.74 18.91
CA LYS A 40 -7.05 4.12 20.27
C LYS A 40 -8.14 3.22 20.85
N VAL A 41 -9.21 2.94 20.09
CA VAL A 41 -10.29 2.05 20.52
C VAL A 41 -9.78 0.63 20.77
N LEU A 42 -8.94 0.11 19.87
CA LEU A 42 -8.31 -1.20 20.06
C LEU A 42 -7.41 -1.23 21.31
N SER A 43 -6.62 -0.18 21.50
CA SER A 43 -5.77 -0.02 22.69
C SER A 43 -6.59 -0.01 23.97
N GLU A 44 -7.70 0.72 24.02
CA GLU A 44 -8.61 0.79 25.16
C GLU A 44 -9.35 -0.53 25.40
N MET A 45 -9.75 -1.23 24.34
CA MET A 45 -10.41 -2.53 24.45
C MET A 45 -9.47 -3.62 24.97
N LEU A 46 -8.22 -3.63 24.48
CA LEU A 46 -7.18 -4.53 24.98
C LEU A 46 -6.84 -4.21 26.44
N ASP A 47 -6.73 -2.93 26.77
CA ASP A 47 -6.40 -2.45 28.11
C ASP A 47 -5.12 -3.14 28.65
N CYS A 48 -5.19 -3.74 29.84
CA CYS A 48 -4.12 -4.47 30.49
C CYS A 48 -4.18 -5.98 30.22
N LYS A 49 -5.08 -6.45 29.34
CA LYS A 49 -5.25 -7.88 29.03
C LYS A 49 -4.19 -8.35 28.03
N PRO A 50 -3.80 -9.64 28.07
CA PRO A 50 -2.87 -10.16 27.06
C PRO A 50 -3.52 -10.26 25.67
N PHE A 51 -4.83 -10.55 25.60
CA PHE A 51 -5.66 -10.64 24.40
C PHE A 51 -7.00 -9.93 24.59
N PHE A 52 -7.73 -9.61 23.51
CA PHE A 52 -8.90 -8.73 23.57
C PHE A 52 -10.01 -9.23 24.52
N PHE A 53 -10.21 -10.54 24.61
CA PHE A 53 -11.24 -11.16 25.46
C PHE A 53 -10.69 -11.92 26.69
N GLY A 54 -9.41 -11.74 27.04
CA GLY A 54 -8.84 -12.34 28.25
C GLY A 54 -7.48 -12.99 28.00
N ASP A 55 -7.29 -14.19 28.55
CA ASP A 55 -5.99 -14.86 28.62
C ASP A 55 -5.62 -15.69 27.37
N GLU A 56 -6.61 -16.02 26.53
CA GLU A 56 -6.40 -16.77 25.29
C GLU A 56 -6.78 -15.93 24.05
N PRO A 57 -6.03 -16.08 22.93
CA PRO A 57 -6.34 -15.35 21.71
C PRO A 57 -7.64 -15.86 21.09
N THR A 58 -8.37 -14.92 20.50
CA THR A 58 -9.60 -15.16 19.78
C THR A 58 -9.45 -14.79 18.31
N THR A 59 -10.50 -15.01 17.51
CA THR A 59 -10.52 -14.56 16.11
C THR A 59 -10.22 -13.07 15.97
N LEU A 60 -10.64 -12.25 16.94
CA LEU A 60 -10.37 -10.82 16.91
C LEU A 60 -8.88 -10.53 17.01
N ASP A 61 -8.16 -11.24 17.88
CA ASP A 61 -6.71 -11.13 18.02
C ASP A 61 -5.98 -11.52 16.74
N VAL A 62 -6.45 -12.57 16.05
CA VAL A 62 -5.88 -13.01 14.76
C VAL A 62 -6.07 -11.93 13.68
N VAL A 63 -7.28 -11.38 13.56
CA VAL A 63 -7.59 -10.33 12.58
C VAL A 63 -6.84 -9.04 12.89
N ALA A 64 -6.83 -8.63 14.16
CA ALA A 64 -6.09 -7.45 14.61
C ALA A 64 -4.59 -7.62 14.35
N PHE A 65 -4.01 -8.79 14.65
CA PHE A 65 -2.61 -9.08 14.34
C PHE A 65 -2.30 -8.92 12.84
N ALA A 66 -3.16 -9.44 11.96
CA ALA A 66 -2.96 -9.35 10.52
C ALA A 66 -2.85 -7.89 10.03
N VAL A 67 -3.56 -6.96 10.65
CA VAL A 67 -3.52 -5.53 10.31
C VAL A 67 -2.38 -4.80 11.04
N LEU A 68 -2.27 -4.97 12.36
CA LEU A 68 -1.32 -4.27 13.21
C LEU A 68 0.14 -4.67 12.92
N SER A 69 0.39 -5.92 12.51
CA SER A 69 1.72 -6.37 12.12
C SER A 69 2.26 -5.62 10.90
N GLN A 70 1.40 -5.27 9.93
CA GLN A 70 1.80 -4.48 8.76
C GLN A 70 2.29 -3.08 9.16
N LEU A 71 1.65 -2.49 10.17
CA LEU A 71 2.09 -1.21 10.74
C LEU A 71 3.40 -1.37 11.51
N HIS A 72 3.48 -2.40 12.35
CA HIS A 72 4.60 -2.60 13.28
C HIS A 72 5.92 -2.93 12.56
N PHE A 73 5.86 -3.78 11.54
CA PHE A 73 7.03 -4.25 10.79
C PHE A 73 7.36 -3.40 9.55
N LEU A 74 6.65 -2.29 9.34
CA LEU A 74 6.99 -1.34 8.30
C LEU A 74 8.42 -0.81 8.53
N SER A 75 9.23 -0.73 7.47
CA SER A 75 10.61 -0.21 7.58
C SER A 75 10.63 1.16 8.24
N LYS A 76 11.59 1.36 9.15
CA LYS A 76 11.79 2.64 9.85
C LYS A 76 12.23 3.77 8.92
N ASP A 77 12.74 3.43 7.75
CA ASP A 77 13.16 4.40 6.73
C ASP A 77 11.96 5.10 6.06
N VAL A 78 10.77 4.50 6.17
CA VAL A 78 9.52 5.07 5.65
C VAL A 78 8.84 5.86 6.76
N GLN A 79 8.55 7.14 6.55
CA GLN A 79 7.72 7.90 7.49
C GLN A 79 6.26 7.46 7.37
N TYR A 80 5.64 7.07 8.48
CA TYR A 80 4.26 6.59 8.47
C TYR A 80 3.55 6.88 9.79
N VAL A 81 2.62 7.83 9.72
CA VAL A 81 2.01 8.46 10.89
C VAL A 81 1.31 7.45 11.81
N LEU A 82 0.64 6.44 11.26
CA LEU A 82 -0.09 5.45 12.07
C LEU A 82 0.85 4.50 12.83
N ARG A 83 1.99 4.12 12.26
CA ARG A 83 2.99 3.31 12.98
C ARG A 83 3.54 4.09 14.16
N ASP A 84 3.89 5.36 13.93
CA ASP A 84 4.49 6.21 14.95
C ASP A 84 3.47 6.47 16.07
N PHE A 85 2.22 6.78 15.72
CA PHE A 85 1.12 6.90 16.69
C PHE A 85 0.90 5.61 17.49
N MET A 86 0.85 4.45 16.84
CA MET A 86 0.69 3.16 17.52
C MET A 86 1.83 2.93 18.53
N THR A 87 3.06 3.23 18.14
CA THR A 87 4.25 3.01 18.99
C THR A 87 4.27 3.96 20.19
N GLU A 88 3.91 5.23 20.00
CA GLU A 88 3.97 6.25 21.04
C GLU A 88 2.75 6.26 21.97
N LYS A 89 1.56 6.02 21.42
CA LYS A 89 0.28 6.21 22.14
C LYS A 89 -0.42 4.90 22.47
N CYS A 90 -0.12 3.81 21.76
CA CYS A 90 -0.75 2.50 21.93
C CYS A 90 0.29 1.38 22.13
N PRO A 91 1.26 1.50 23.05
CA PRO A 91 2.35 0.53 23.18
C PRO A 91 1.87 -0.88 23.60
N ASN A 92 0.70 -1.00 24.21
CA ASN A 92 0.07 -2.29 24.51
C ASN A 92 -0.30 -3.08 23.24
N LEU A 93 -0.63 -2.40 22.14
CA LEU A 93 -0.86 -3.01 20.83
C LEU A 93 0.43 -3.56 20.23
N VAL A 94 1.56 -2.87 20.39
CA VAL A 94 2.89 -3.39 20.01
C VAL A 94 3.21 -4.67 20.79
N GLY A 95 2.92 -4.67 22.09
CA GLY A 95 3.03 -5.86 22.92
C GLY A 95 2.11 -7.00 22.46
N HIS A 96 0.88 -6.69 22.06
CA HIS A 96 -0.06 -7.66 21.50
C HIS A 96 0.44 -8.28 20.21
N VAL A 97 0.95 -7.47 19.27
CA VAL A 97 1.57 -7.95 18.03
C VAL A 97 2.71 -8.93 18.33
N SER A 98 3.58 -8.58 19.28
CA SER A 98 4.70 -9.46 19.69
C SER A 98 4.20 -10.80 20.24
N ARG A 99 3.20 -10.79 21.14
CA ARG A 99 2.61 -12.01 21.71
C ARG A 99 1.97 -12.90 20.65
N MET A 100 1.22 -12.33 19.72
CA MET A 100 0.57 -13.07 18.62
C MET A 100 1.59 -13.67 17.67
N LYS A 101 2.64 -12.91 17.31
CA LYS A 101 3.76 -13.42 16.49
C LYS A 101 4.43 -14.61 17.17
N ASP A 102 4.85 -14.46 18.42
CA ASP A 102 5.59 -15.50 19.14
C ASP A 102 4.75 -16.78 19.37
N LYS A 103 3.43 -16.63 19.56
CA LYS A 103 2.50 -17.77 19.78
C LYS A 103 2.13 -18.49 18.49
N CYS A 104 1.95 -17.78 17.38
CA CYS A 104 1.39 -18.35 16.14
C CYS A 104 2.41 -18.57 15.02
N PHE A 105 3.56 -17.90 15.05
CA PHE A 105 4.56 -17.89 13.97
C PHE A 105 5.98 -18.08 14.53
N PRO A 106 6.30 -19.27 15.06
CA PRO A 106 7.62 -19.55 15.63
C PRO A 106 8.76 -19.45 14.59
N ASP A 107 8.41 -19.57 13.31
CA ASP A 107 9.26 -19.50 12.12
C ASP A 107 9.12 -18.15 11.38
N TRP A 108 8.67 -17.08 12.07
CA TRP A 108 8.41 -15.76 11.49
C TRP A 108 9.53 -15.26 10.56
N ASP A 109 10.78 -15.28 11.01
CA ASP A 109 11.91 -14.78 10.23
C ASP A 109 12.16 -15.61 8.96
N GLU A 110 11.91 -16.92 9.03
CA GLU A 110 12.00 -17.80 7.87
C GLU A 110 10.91 -17.47 6.84
N ILE A 111 9.67 -17.28 7.29
CA ILE A 111 8.55 -16.90 6.43
C ILE A 111 8.83 -15.57 5.74
N CYS A 112 9.26 -14.55 6.49
CA CYS A 112 9.52 -13.22 5.93
C CYS A 112 10.70 -13.19 4.95
N THR A 113 11.66 -14.11 5.06
CA THR A 113 12.83 -14.16 4.16
C THR A 113 12.66 -15.08 2.96
N LYS A 114 11.88 -16.17 3.11
CA LYS A 114 11.69 -17.18 2.05
C LYS A 114 10.43 -16.96 1.22
N LEU A 115 9.60 -15.96 1.51
CA LEU A 115 8.39 -15.68 0.76
C LEU A 115 8.73 -15.34 -0.71
N ASP A 116 8.64 -16.35 -1.58
CA ASP A 116 8.76 -16.17 -3.02
C ASP A 116 7.42 -15.68 -3.57
N LEU A 117 7.29 -14.36 -3.75
CA LEU A 117 6.11 -13.73 -4.35
C LEU A 117 5.82 -14.22 -5.78
N ASN A 118 6.78 -14.94 -6.38
CA ASN A 118 6.72 -15.48 -7.74
C ASN A 118 6.76 -17.02 -7.77
N ALA A 119 6.17 -17.71 -6.79
CA ALA A 119 6.12 -19.18 -6.74
C ALA A 119 5.53 -19.87 -8.02
N HIS A 120 4.79 -19.13 -8.84
CA HIS A 120 4.22 -19.61 -10.11
C HIS A 120 5.16 -19.45 -11.33
N ILE A 121 6.22 -18.64 -11.20
CA ILE A 121 7.26 -18.50 -12.22
C ILE A 121 8.25 -19.64 -11.95
N GLN A 122 8.39 -20.56 -12.90
CA GLN A 122 9.36 -21.66 -12.78
C GLN A 122 10.75 -21.05 -12.60
N LYS A 123 11.29 -21.17 -11.39
CA LYS A 123 12.67 -20.78 -11.09
C LYS A 123 13.56 -21.71 -11.92
N PRO A 124 14.47 -21.19 -12.77
CA PRO A 124 15.39 -22.07 -13.47
C PRO A 124 16.15 -22.89 -12.43
N GLU A 125 16.14 -24.21 -12.57
CA GLU A 125 16.94 -25.09 -11.74
C GLU A 125 18.39 -24.58 -11.73
N PRO A 126 19.10 -24.61 -10.58
CA PRO A 126 20.52 -24.27 -10.58
C PRO A 126 21.28 -25.33 -11.38
N GLU A 127 21.52 -25.03 -12.66
CA GLU A 127 22.33 -25.85 -13.54
C GLU A 127 23.75 -25.97 -12.97
N ASN A 128 24.12 -27.22 -12.66
CA ASN A 128 25.49 -27.60 -12.42
C ASN A 128 26.27 -27.41 -13.73
N LYS A 129 27.21 -26.46 -13.75
CA LYS A 129 27.99 -26.12 -14.95
C LYS A 129 28.89 -27.29 -15.36
N GLU A 130 28.61 -27.91 -16.51
CA GLU A 130 29.64 -28.53 -17.37
C GLU A 130 29.19 -28.57 -18.85
N GLY A 131 29.61 -27.53 -19.58
CA GLY A 131 29.99 -27.43 -21.00
C GLY A 131 29.17 -28.08 -22.14
N LYS A 132 28.71 -27.27 -23.10
CA LYS A 132 29.37 -27.06 -24.42
C LYS A 132 28.60 -26.08 -25.32
N GLU A 133 29.38 -25.42 -26.16
CA GLU A 133 29.12 -24.27 -27.05
C GLU A 133 28.14 -24.55 -28.20
N GLY A 134 27.46 -23.50 -28.71
CA GLY A 134 26.85 -23.55 -30.05
C GLY A 134 25.74 -22.56 -30.35
N GLU A 135 26.13 -21.32 -30.65
CA GLU A 135 25.45 -20.34 -31.53
C GLU A 135 24.15 -19.61 -31.14
N MET A 136 24.20 -18.33 -31.51
CA MET A 136 23.40 -17.17 -31.14
C MET A 136 22.53 -16.78 -32.35
N GLU A 137 21.32 -16.30 -32.08
CA GLU A 137 20.65 -15.14 -32.73
C GLU A 137 19.14 -15.35 -32.93
N LYS A 138 18.32 -14.73 -32.06
CA LYS A 138 17.44 -13.64 -32.50
C LYS A 138 16.95 -12.83 -31.30
N SER A 139 17.68 -11.77 -31.04
CA SER A 139 17.41 -10.71 -30.09
C SER A 139 16.16 -9.87 -30.45
N LYS A 140 15.64 -9.18 -29.42
CA LYS A 140 14.76 -7.99 -29.41
C LYS A 140 13.27 -8.26 -29.63
N GLU A 141 12.49 -8.21 -28.54
CA GLU A 141 11.16 -7.57 -28.60
C GLU A 141 10.53 -7.16 -27.25
N GLN A 142 11.03 -7.58 -26.08
CA GLN A 142 10.32 -7.30 -24.81
C GLN A 142 10.94 -6.28 -23.84
N GLU A 143 12.03 -5.60 -24.19
CA GLU A 143 12.54 -4.47 -23.38
C GLU A 143 11.76 -3.16 -23.62
N ASN A 144 10.90 -3.09 -24.65
CA ASN A 144 10.21 -1.85 -25.02
C ASN A 144 8.90 -1.56 -24.25
N GLU A 145 8.38 -2.48 -23.44
CA GLU A 145 7.10 -2.30 -22.74
C GLU A 145 7.26 -1.66 -21.35
N VAL A 146 8.36 -1.92 -20.65
CA VAL A 146 8.55 -1.41 -19.27
C VAL A 146 8.99 0.05 -19.28
N ASP A 147 9.88 0.44 -20.19
CA ASP A 147 10.37 1.83 -20.31
C ASP A 147 9.33 2.78 -20.95
N LYS A 148 8.28 2.23 -21.59
CA LYS A 148 7.14 3.01 -22.09
C LYS A 148 6.14 3.34 -20.99
N ASN A 149 5.87 2.39 -20.09
CA ASN A 149 4.93 2.59 -18.98
C ASN A 149 5.47 3.58 -17.92
N GLU A 150 6.78 3.58 -17.66
CA GLU A 150 7.36 4.57 -16.72
C GLU A 150 7.38 5.98 -17.32
N LYS A 151 7.67 6.13 -18.62
CA LYS A 151 7.62 7.42 -19.33
C LYS A 151 6.19 7.96 -19.51
N GLU A 152 5.17 7.09 -19.58
CA GLU A 152 3.76 7.53 -19.60
C GLU A 152 3.29 8.00 -18.23
N LEU A 153 3.66 7.31 -17.13
CA LEU A 153 3.31 7.74 -15.77
C LEU A 153 3.95 9.08 -15.37
N GLU A 154 5.15 9.38 -15.85
CA GLU A 154 5.82 10.65 -15.55
C GLU A 154 5.26 11.83 -16.37
N LYS A 155 4.84 11.59 -17.63
CA LYS A 155 4.18 12.60 -18.47
C LYS A 155 2.77 12.95 -17.98
N GLU A 156 2.02 11.99 -17.45
CA GLU A 156 0.70 12.27 -16.88
C GLU A 156 0.80 13.11 -15.61
N LYS A 157 1.80 12.85 -14.75
CA LYS A 157 2.05 13.65 -13.53
C LYS A 157 2.53 15.08 -13.81
N THR A 158 3.25 15.32 -14.91
CA THR A 158 3.67 16.69 -15.29
C THR A 158 2.52 17.47 -15.91
N ASN A 159 1.70 16.83 -16.75
CA ASN A 159 0.58 17.48 -17.42
C ASN A 159 -0.57 17.85 -16.46
N GLU A 160 -0.84 17.02 -15.43
CA GLU A 160 -1.83 17.37 -14.39
C GLU A 160 -1.39 18.56 -13.52
N LYS A 161 -0.07 18.73 -13.32
CA LYS A 161 0.47 19.82 -12.52
C LYS A 161 0.40 21.16 -13.27
N GLU A 162 0.71 21.17 -14.56
CA GLU A 162 0.57 22.36 -15.43
C GLU A 162 -0.89 22.80 -15.60
N ILE A 163 -1.84 21.86 -15.73
CA ILE A 163 -3.28 22.17 -15.82
C ILE A 163 -3.82 22.74 -14.50
N SER A 164 -3.25 22.36 -13.36
CA SER A 164 -3.66 22.87 -12.04
C SER A 164 -3.16 24.28 -11.75
N GLU A 165 -2.01 24.67 -12.30
CA GLU A 165 -1.43 26.02 -12.13
C GLU A 165 -2.07 27.03 -13.10
N GLU A 166 -2.35 26.64 -14.36
CA GLU A 166 -2.98 27.52 -15.35
C GLU A 166 -4.46 27.87 -15.02
N ASN A 167 -5.17 26.99 -14.29
CA ASN A 167 -6.52 27.26 -13.82
C ASN A 167 -6.55 28.21 -12.60
N LYS A 168 -5.44 28.31 -11.86
CA LYS A 168 -5.33 29.17 -10.68
C LYS A 168 -5.01 30.62 -11.06
N GLU A 169 -4.22 30.83 -12.12
CA GLU A 169 -3.93 32.17 -12.65
C GLU A 169 -5.15 32.81 -13.36
N LYS A 170 -5.99 32.02 -14.05
CA LYS A 170 -7.20 32.54 -14.72
C LYS A 170 -8.32 32.96 -13.76
N GLU A 171 -8.31 32.48 -12.52
CA GLU A 171 -9.28 32.84 -11.49
C GLU A 171 -8.89 34.11 -10.70
N GLU A 172 -7.61 34.49 -10.71
CA GLU A 172 -7.13 35.76 -10.13
C GLU A 172 -7.18 36.94 -11.12
N GLU A 173 -7.10 36.69 -12.44
CA GLU A 173 -7.15 37.74 -13.47
C GLU A 173 -8.60 38.14 -13.87
N SER A 174 -9.61 37.44 -13.35
CA SER A 174 -11.04 37.67 -13.63
C SER A 174 -11.84 38.28 -12.47
N LYS A 175 -11.15 38.86 -11.47
CA LYS A 175 -11.75 39.57 -10.33
C LYS A 175 -11.59 41.09 -10.40
#